data_AF-A0AAW5T1W1-F1
#
_entry.id   AF-A0AAW5T1W1-F1
#
_cell.length_a   1.000
_cell.length_b   1.000
_cell.length_c   1.000
_cell.angle_alpha   90.00
_cell.angle_beta   90.00
_cell.angle_gamma   90.00
#
_symmetry.space_group_name_H-M   'P 1'
#
loop_
_entity.id
_entity.type
_entity.pdbx_description
1 polymer ?
#
loop_
_entity_poly.entity_id
_entity_poly.type
_entity_poly.pdbx_seq_one_letter_code
_entity_poly.pdbx_strand_id
1 'polypeptide(L)'
;MNAANWFELLMGIAFVVLVVWVVIDTRRRGELGLVGLLAIAGLSIFWQEFYADWGAYLLWSSDYHMLWWGSTTWTTPDKPTMNIWSYPVFMTAAFLAMLVLQKWARGRWPRIHPLLLSLVTAGPALIGFNLVMEYVSVETFGLWTYVDTMGPVLHSDAGTMPLLYPNIPFGLFGAVTAFLIGWTNEEGRPRFEALLAKAGLPQGLKRDLLRALAWVLTFNVTYWLFLITPMLIIREVWGDPSSLVP
;
A
#
# COMPACT_ATOMS: atom_id res chain seq x y z
N MET A 1 -28.35 1.42 -1.40
CA MET A 1 -26.89 1.61 -1.36
C MET A 1 -26.33 1.06 -2.64
N ASN A 2 -25.54 1.86 -3.36
CA ASN A 2 -24.80 1.43 -4.55
C ASN A 2 -23.55 0.62 -4.14
N ALA A 3 -22.79 0.12 -5.12
CA ALA A 3 -21.59 -0.67 -4.87
C ALA A 3 -20.52 0.11 -4.08
N ALA A 4 -20.33 1.40 -4.39
CA ALA A 4 -19.42 2.29 -3.67
C ALA A 4 -19.75 2.35 -2.17
N ASN A 5 -21.01 2.62 -1.80
CA ASN A 5 -21.43 2.70 -0.39
C ASN A 5 -21.24 1.37 0.35
N TRP A 6 -21.45 0.23 -0.32
CA TRP A 6 -21.16 -1.08 0.27
C TRP A 6 -19.67 -1.30 0.48
N PHE A 7 -18.85 -0.92 -0.49
CA PHE A 7 -17.40 -1.01 -0.38
C PHE A 7 -16.86 -0.15 0.76
N GLU A 8 -17.30 1.11 0.87
CA GLU A 8 -16.93 2.00 1.97
C GLU A 8 -17.28 1.40 3.33
N LEU A 9 -18.51 0.88 3.48
CA LEU A 9 -18.99 0.26 4.71
C LEU A 9 -18.16 -0.97 5.08
N LEU A 10 -17.89 -1.87 4.12
CA LEU A 10 -17.10 -3.08 4.35
C LEU A 10 -15.66 -2.75 4.76
N MET A 11 -15.02 -1.79 4.07
CA MET A 11 -13.68 -1.32 4.44
C MET A 11 -13.69 -0.64 5.81
N GLY A 12 -14.73 0.11 6.15
CA GLY A 12 -14.90 0.72 7.47
C GLY A 12 -15.02 -0.32 8.59
N ILE A 13 -15.82 -1.37 8.38
CA ILE A 13 -15.94 -2.50 9.32
C ILE A 13 -14.59 -3.21 9.47
N ALA A 14 -13.92 -3.52 8.36
CA ALA A 14 -12.61 -4.17 8.38
C ALA A 14 -11.56 -3.33 9.13
N PHE A 15 -11.59 -2.01 8.96
CA PHE A 15 -10.72 -1.09 9.68
C PHE A 15 -11.00 -1.11 11.19
N VAL A 16 -12.28 -1.06 11.61
CA VAL A 16 -12.64 -1.15 13.03
C VAL A 16 -12.17 -2.47 13.63
N VAL A 17 -12.35 -3.59 12.93
CA VAL A 17 -11.85 -4.90 13.36
C VAL A 17 -10.33 -4.90 13.50
N LEU A 18 -9.61 -4.31 12.54
CA LEU A 18 -8.15 -4.17 12.60
C LEU A 18 -7.72 -3.33 13.80
N VAL A 19 -8.34 -2.18 14.06
CA VAL A 19 -8.03 -1.32 15.20
C VAL A 19 -8.28 -2.05 16.52
N VAL A 20 -9.41 -2.74 16.66
CA VAL A 20 -9.73 -3.53 17.86
C VAL A 20 -8.67 -4.62 18.07
N TRP A 21 -8.26 -5.32 17.02
CA TRP A 21 -7.20 -6.32 17.09
C TRP A 21 -5.87 -5.70 17.54
N VAL A 22 -5.45 -4.58 16.94
CA VAL A 22 -4.21 -3.88 17.32
C VAL A 22 -4.23 -3.45 18.78
N VAL A 23 -5.35 -2.94 19.29
CA VAL A 23 -5.49 -2.57 20.70
C VAL A 23 -5.35 -3.79 21.62
N ILE A 24 -6.02 -4.89 21.30
CA ILE A 24 -5.95 -6.13 22.08
C ILE A 24 -4.52 -6.71 22.06
N ASP A 25 -3.89 -6.78 20.89
CA ASP A 25 -2.53 -7.31 20.72
C ASP A 25 -1.50 -6.45 21.46
N THR A 26 -1.59 -5.12 21.33
CA THR A 26 -0.70 -4.17 22.02
C THR A 26 -0.83 -4.30 23.54
N ARG A 27 -2.07 -4.42 24.07
CA ARG A 27 -2.29 -4.62 25.51
C ARG A 27 -1.72 -5.95 26.02
N ARG A 28 -1.83 -7.03 25.23
CA ARG A 28 -1.29 -8.35 25.59
C ARG A 28 0.23 -8.39 25.57
N ARG A 29 0.86 -7.68 24.63
CA ARG A 29 2.32 -7.64 24.45
C ARG A 29 3.01 -6.60 25.33
N GLY A 30 2.29 -5.56 25.75
CA GLY A 30 2.87 -4.39 26.41
C GLY A 30 3.67 -3.47 25.47
N GLU A 31 3.66 -3.76 24.16
CA GLU A 31 4.29 -2.95 23.12
C GLU A 31 3.55 -3.10 21.79
N LEU A 32 3.75 -2.15 20.88
CA LEU A 32 3.14 -2.18 19.56
C LEU A 32 3.74 -3.32 18.70
N GLY A 33 2.88 -4.28 18.32
CA GLY A 33 3.23 -5.42 17.48
C GLY A 33 3.37 -5.08 16.00
N LEU A 34 3.80 -6.07 15.20
CA LEU A 34 3.98 -5.95 13.75
C LEU A 34 2.69 -5.47 13.04
N VAL A 35 1.54 -6.05 13.40
CA VAL A 35 0.24 -5.71 12.81
C VAL A 35 -0.10 -4.24 13.07
N GLY A 36 0.13 -3.75 14.29
CA GLY A 36 -0.10 -2.35 14.63
C GLY A 36 0.84 -1.40 13.88
N LEU A 37 2.10 -1.78 13.72
CA LEU A 37 3.07 -0.99 12.96
C LEU A 37 2.73 -0.93 11.47
N LEU A 38 2.32 -2.05 10.88
CA LEU A 38 1.83 -2.11 9.49
C LEU A 38 0.56 -1.29 9.30
N ALA A 39 -0.40 -1.38 10.23
CA ALA A 39 -1.63 -0.61 10.15
C ALA A 39 -1.36 0.91 10.20
N ILE A 40 -0.51 1.37 11.13
CA ILE A 40 -0.15 2.79 11.24
C ILE A 40 0.63 3.25 10.00
N ALA A 41 1.58 2.46 9.52
CA ALA A 41 2.36 2.80 8.34
C ALA A 41 1.50 2.82 7.06
N GLY A 42 0.62 1.84 6.90
CA GLY A 42 -0.37 1.78 5.81
C GLY A 42 -1.33 2.96 5.85
N LEU A 43 -1.88 3.30 7.02
CA LEU A 43 -2.68 4.50 7.21
C LEU A 43 -1.93 5.75 6.77
N SER A 44 -0.62 5.85 7.03
CA SER A 44 0.13 7.07 6.75
C SER A 44 0.41 7.37 5.28
N ILE A 45 0.20 6.41 4.38
CA ILE A 45 0.49 6.56 2.94
C ILE A 45 -0.76 6.78 2.07
N PHE A 46 -1.96 6.79 2.66
CA PHE A 46 -3.23 6.93 1.91
C PHE A 46 -3.24 8.14 0.97
N TRP A 47 -2.66 9.25 1.40
CA TRP A 47 -2.66 10.51 0.66
C TRP A 47 -1.73 10.47 -0.56
N GLN A 48 -0.73 9.60 -0.55
CA GLN A 48 0.17 9.43 -1.68
C GLN A 48 -0.52 8.71 -2.83
N GLU A 49 -1.58 7.94 -2.56
CA GLU A 49 -2.27 7.18 -3.59
C GLU A 49 -2.76 8.03 -4.73
N PHE A 50 -3.27 9.21 -4.44
CA PHE A 50 -3.81 10.07 -5.47
C PHE A 50 -2.75 10.55 -6.48
N TYR A 51 -1.46 10.46 -6.14
CA TYR A 51 -0.36 10.66 -7.09
C TYR A 51 -0.07 9.41 -7.92
N ALA A 52 -0.21 8.21 -7.32
CA ALA A 52 -0.10 6.94 -8.05
C ALA A 52 -1.25 6.81 -9.06
N ASP A 53 -2.48 7.05 -8.59
CA ASP A 53 -3.71 7.08 -9.37
C ASP A 53 -3.60 8.06 -10.54
N TRP A 54 -3.06 9.26 -10.27
CA TRP A 54 -2.82 10.24 -11.32
C TRP A 54 -1.85 9.67 -12.36
N GLY A 55 -0.69 9.16 -11.93
CA GLY A 55 0.26 8.54 -12.86
C GLY A 55 -0.33 7.37 -13.66
N ALA A 56 -1.37 6.72 -13.13
CA ALA A 56 -2.03 5.58 -13.75
C ALA A 56 -3.27 5.96 -14.58
N TYR A 57 -3.67 7.22 -14.63
CA TYR A 57 -4.95 7.65 -15.23
C TYR A 57 -6.18 7.00 -14.59
N LEU A 58 -6.12 6.75 -13.28
CA LEU A 58 -7.25 6.22 -12.54
C LEU A 58 -8.29 7.32 -12.31
N LEU A 59 -9.55 6.97 -12.60
CA LEU A 59 -10.73 7.78 -12.33
C LEU A 59 -11.63 7.04 -11.35
N TRP A 60 -11.87 7.65 -10.18
CA TRP A 60 -12.75 7.11 -9.15
C TRP A 60 -14.22 7.32 -9.51
N SER A 61 -15.08 6.40 -9.06
CA SER A 61 -16.53 6.61 -9.16
C SER A 61 -16.98 7.84 -8.34
N SER A 62 -17.83 8.68 -8.92
CA SER A 62 -18.43 9.84 -8.26
C SER A 62 -19.36 9.49 -7.10
N ASP A 63 -19.71 8.21 -6.97
CA ASP A 63 -20.61 7.69 -5.95
C ASP A 63 -19.98 7.64 -4.55
N TYR A 64 -18.66 7.78 -4.44
CA TYR A 64 -17.96 7.81 -3.16
C TYR A 64 -18.14 9.13 -2.41
N HIS A 65 -18.02 9.07 -1.08
CA HIS A 65 -17.82 10.30 -0.31
C HIS A 65 -16.41 10.82 -0.56
N MET A 66 -16.28 12.05 -1.04
CA MET A 66 -15.00 12.64 -1.43
C MET A 66 -14.36 13.45 -0.30
N LEU A 67 -13.02 13.45 -0.26
CA LEU A 67 -12.25 14.38 0.54
C LEU A 67 -12.44 15.81 0.01
N TRP A 68 -12.30 16.79 0.91
CA TRP A 68 -12.32 18.22 0.56
C TRP A 68 -11.11 18.66 -0.27
N TRP A 69 -10.09 17.80 -0.40
CA TRP A 69 -8.88 18.06 -1.15
C TRP A 69 -9.13 17.92 -2.65
N GLY A 70 -9.18 19.05 -3.36
CA GLY A 70 -9.31 19.10 -4.83
C GLY A 70 -8.07 18.63 -5.59
N SER A 71 -8.09 18.75 -6.92
CA SER A 71 -6.95 18.39 -7.77
C SER A 71 -5.72 19.27 -7.51
N THR A 72 -4.55 18.69 -7.72
CA THR A 72 -3.27 19.40 -7.83
C THR A 72 -2.60 18.97 -9.14
N THR A 73 -1.43 19.52 -9.46
CA THR A 73 -0.69 19.20 -10.69
C THR A 73 -0.53 17.70 -10.95
N TRP A 74 -0.37 16.89 -9.91
CA TRP A 74 -0.08 15.46 -10.01
C TRP A 74 -0.99 14.61 -9.15
N THR A 75 -2.23 15.06 -8.90
CA THR A 75 -3.21 14.22 -8.20
C THR A 75 -4.53 14.14 -8.92
N THR A 76 -5.20 12.99 -8.79
CA THR A 76 -6.53 12.80 -9.36
C THR A 76 -7.52 13.87 -8.89
N PRO A 77 -8.52 14.20 -9.72
CA PRO A 77 -9.56 15.14 -9.31
C PRO A 77 -10.38 14.60 -8.14
N ASP A 78 -10.77 13.34 -8.23
CA ASP A 78 -11.58 12.67 -7.22
C ASP A 78 -10.71 11.91 -6.21
N LYS A 79 -11.07 12.06 -4.94
CA LYS A 79 -10.32 11.50 -3.81
C LYS A 79 -11.27 10.90 -2.78
N PRO A 80 -11.64 9.62 -2.91
CA PRO A 80 -12.55 8.97 -1.98
C PRO A 80 -12.03 9.01 -0.53
N THR A 81 -12.88 9.41 0.41
CA THR A 81 -12.59 9.41 1.85
C THR A 81 -12.23 8.02 2.36
N MET A 82 -12.77 6.98 1.72
CA MET A 82 -12.53 5.60 2.08
C MET A 82 -11.06 5.17 2.01
N ASN A 83 -10.25 5.84 1.19
CA ASN A 83 -8.81 5.58 1.14
C ASN A 83 -8.15 5.75 2.52
N ILE A 84 -8.68 6.60 3.40
CA ILE A 84 -8.15 6.74 4.76
C ILE A 84 -8.20 5.41 5.52
N TRP A 85 -9.30 4.67 5.45
CA TRP A 85 -9.48 3.44 6.24
C TRP A 85 -9.26 2.15 5.45
N SER A 86 -9.34 2.17 4.11
CA SER A 86 -9.00 1.01 3.27
C SER A 86 -7.50 0.73 3.25
N TYR A 87 -6.67 1.77 3.23
CA TYR A 87 -5.20 1.66 3.22
C TYR A 87 -4.59 0.83 4.35
N PRO A 88 -4.88 1.12 5.63
CA PRO A 88 -4.35 0.30 6.72
C PRO A 88 -4.79 -1.16 6.62
N VAL A 89 -6.02 -1.42 6.14
CA VAL A 89 -6.55 -2.78 5.96
C VAL A 89 -5.79 -3.49 4.83
N PHE A 90 -5.76 -2.90 3.65
CA PHE A 90 -5.09 -3.42 2.46
C PHE A 90 -3.60 -3.66 2.72
N MET A 91 -2.89 -2.63 3.20
CA MET A 91 -1.45 -2.70 3.40
C MET A 91 -1.10 -3.73 4.47
N THR A 92 -1.86 -3.80 5.57
CA THR A 92 -1.61 -4.82 6.59
C THR A 92 -1.80 -6.23 6.03
N ALA A 93 -2.89 -6.49 5.32
CA ALA A 93 -3.16 -7.80 4.73
C ALA A 93 -2.08 -8.20 3.71
N ALA A 94 -1.76 -7.30 2.78
CA ALA A 94 -0.78 -7.54 1.73
C ALA A 94 0.63 -7.76 2.32
N PHE A 95 1.07 -6.92 3.25
CA PHE A 95 2.40 -7.07 3.86
C PHE A 95 2.50 -8.32 4.75
N LEU A 96 1.46 -8.71 5.48
CA LEU A 96 1.49 -9.96 6.22
C LEU A 96 1.66 -11.16 5.26
N ALA A 97 0.94 -11.19 4.13
CA ALA A 97 1.09 -12.22 3.12
C ALA A 97 2.51 -12.24 2.52
N MET A 98 3.04 -11.06 2.13
CA MET A 98 4.40 -10.93 1.62
C MET A 98 5.46 -11.38 2.63
N LEU A 99 5.34 -11.00 3.90
CA LEU A 99 6.32 -11.35 4.93
C LEU A 99 6.31 -12.84 5.27
N VAL A 100 5.13 -13.49 5.24
CA VAL A 100 5.02 -14.94 5.37
C VAL A 100 5.74 -15.64 4.22
N LEU A 101 5.48 -15.23 2.98
CA LEU A 101 6.13 -15.77 1.79
C LEU A 101 7.65 -15.55 1.82
N GLN A 102 8.09 -14.36 2.21
CA GLN A 102 9.49 -14.00 2.30
C GLN A 102 10.21 -14.82 3.39
N LYS A 103 9.57 -15.05 4.55
CA LYS A 103 10.12 -15.91 5.61
C LYS A 103 10.32 -17.34 5.11
N TRP A 104 9.32 -17.90 4.44
CA TRP A 104 9.43 -19.22 3.81
C TRP A 104 10.56 -19.28 2.78
N ALA A 105 10.61 -18.29 1.87
CA ALA A 105 11.59 -18.22 0.81
C ALA A 105 13.03 -18.13 1.37
N ARG A 106 13.25 -17.31 2.40
CA ARG A 106 14.56 -17.15 3.04
C ARG A 106 15.03 -18.45 3.70
N GLY A 107 14.12 -19.21 4.29
CA GLY A 107 14.42 -20.55 4.81
C GLY A 107 14.77 -21.55 3.71
N ARG A 108 14.08 -21.46 2.55
CA ARG A 108 14.28 -22.38 1.42
C ARG A 108 15.53 -22.10 0.59
N TRP A 109 15.92 -20.82 0.45
CA TRP A 109 17.05 -20.36 -0.36
C TRP A 109 17.96 -19.37 0.42
N PRO A 110 18.63 -19.82 1.48
CA PRO A 110 19.41 -18.92 2.36
C PRO A 110 20.65 -18.29 1.69
N ARG A 111 21.08 -18.81 0.53
CA ARG A 111 22.23 -18.29 -0.23
C ARG A 111 21.90 -17.13 -1.15
N ILE A 112 20.62 -16.90 -1.47
CA ILE A 112 20.20 -15.82 -2.36
C ILE A 112 20.19 -14.51 -1.57
N HIS A 113 20.69 -13.43 -2.17
CA HIS A 113 20.68 -12.12 -1.53
C HIS A 113 19.24 -11.73 -1.13
N PRO A 114 18.98 -11.30 0.11
CA PRO A 114 17.61 -11.12 0.60
C PRO A 114 16.77 -10.11 -0.19
N LEU A 115 17.40 -9.08 -0.77
CA LEU A 115 16.71 -8.14 -1.65
C LEU A 115 16.25 -8.80 -2.95
N LEU A 116 17.13 -9.57 -3.63
CA LEU A 116 16.77 -10.29 -4.85
C LEU A 116 15.63 -11.28 -4.56
N LEU A 117 15.71 -11.96 -3.43
CA LEU A 117 14.65 -12.86 -3.01
C LEU A 117 13.32 -12.13 -2.79
N SER A 118 13.36 -10.94 -2.19
CA SER A 118 12.18 -10.09 -2.01
C SER A 118 11.57 -9.64 -3.34
N LEU A 119 12.41 -9.26 -4.31
CA LEU A 119 12.00 -8.85 -5.66
C LEU A 119 11.29 -9.98 -6.43
N VAL A 120 11.71 -11.23 -6.25
CA VAL A 120 11.09 -12.38 -6.94
C VAL A 120 9.98 -13.06 -6.14
N THR A 121 9.67 -12.59 -4.92
CA THR A 121 8.62 -13.18 -4.07
C THR A 121 7.60 -12.13 -3.64
N ALA A 122 7.97 -11.23 -2.73
CA ALA A 122 7.09 -10.21 -2.17
C ALA A 122 6.51 -9.28 -3.26
N GLY A 123 7.33 -8.82 -4.21
CA GLY A 123 6.85 -7.98 -5.31
C GLY A 123 5.75 -8.64 -6.16
N PRO A 124 6.01 -9.82 -6.75
CA PRO A 124 5.00 -10.58 -7.47
C PRO A 124 3.77 -10.95 -6.63
N ALA A 125 3.96 -11.22 -5.33
CA ALA A 125 2.84 -11.48 -4.43
C ALA A 125 1.94 -10.24 -4.25
N LEU A 126 2.53 -9.05 -4.12
CA LEU A 126 1.76 -7.80 -4.07
C LEU A 126 1.04 -7.53 -5.39
N ILE A 127 1.70 -7.76 -6.52
CA ILE A 127 1.08 -7.64 -7.84
C ILE A 127 -0.13 -8.58 -7.95
N GLY A 128 0.03 -9.85 -7.58
CA GLY A 128 -1.07 -10.82 -7.60
C GLY A 128 -2.22 -10.43 -6.66
N PHE A 129 -1.88 -9.95 -5.45
CA PHE A 129 -2.87 -9.43 -4.51
C PHE A 129 -3.63 -8.23 -5.08
N ASN A 130 -2.92 -7.29 -5.70
CA ASN A 130 -3.52 -6.12 -6.33
C ASN A 130 -4.43 -6.51 -7.49
N LEU A 131 -3.96 -7.37 -8.39
CA LEU A 131 -4.75 -7.83 -9.55
C LEU A 131 -6.07 -8.49 -9.12
N VAL A 132 -6.06 -9.28 -8.05
CA VAL A 132 -7.31 -9.88 -7.52
C VAL A 132 -8.26 -8.80 -7.00
N MET A 133 -7.74 -7.82 -6.25
CA MET A 133 -8.55 -6.73 -5.72
C MET A 133 -9.09 -5.83 -6.82
N GLU A 134 -8.25 -5.46 -7.80
CA GLU A 134 -8.61 -4.70 -8.99
C GLU A 134 -9.65 -5.41 -9.85
N TYR A 135 -9.52 -6.72 -10.05
CA TYR A 135 -10.52 -7.49 -10.78
C TYR A 135 -11.89 -7.44 -10.07
N VAL A 136 -11.92 -7.52 -8.75
CA VAL A 136 -13.19 -7.38 -8.01
C VAL A 136 -13.71 -5.94 -8.10
N SER A 137 -12.85 -4.95 -7.90
CA SER A 137 -13.28 -3.56 -7.79
C SER A 137 -13.63 -2.90 -9.13
N VAL A 138 -12.83 -3.10 -10.16
CA VAL A 138 -13.00 -2.51 -11.50
C VAL A 138 -13.93 -3.38 -12.34
N GLU A 139 -13.52 -4.62 -12.59
CA GLU A 139 -14.21 -5.49 -13.55
C GLU A 139 -15.62 -5.90 -13.07
N THR A 140 -15.79 -6.09 -11.76
CA THR A 140 -17.05 -6.60 -11.21
C THR A 140 -17.97 -5.50 -10.71
N PHE A 141 -17.42 -4.44 -10.12
CA PHE A 141 -18.21 -3.44 -9.40
C PHE A 141 -18.09 -2.00 -9.94
N GLY A 142 -17.19 -1.73 -10.90
CA GLY A 142 -17.03 -0.39 -11.48
C GLY A 142 -16.72 0.69 -10.44
N LEU A 143 -15.97 0.36 -9.39
CA LEU A 143 -15.65 1.27 -8.29
C LEU A 143 -14.70 2.38 -8.74
N TRP A 144 -13.83 2.07 -9.69
CA TRP A 144 -12.98 3.00 -10.43
C TRP A 144 -12.66 2.39 -11.80
N THR A 145 -12.05 3.18 -12.67
CA THR A 145 -11.60 2.73 -13.99
C THR A 145 -10.34 3.48 -14.41
N TYR A 146 -9.55 2.88 -15.27
CA TYR A 146 -8.36 3.50 -15.85
C TYR A 146 -8.72 4.06 -17.22
N VAL A 147 -8.72 5.38 -17.37
CA VAL A 147 -9.21 6.04 -18.61
C VAL A 147 -8.19 6.00 -19.74
N ASP A 148 -6.93 5.79 -19.39
CA ASP A 148 -5.83 5.53 -20.31
C ASP A 148 -4.91 4.50 -19.65
N THR A 149 -4.18 3.74 -20.46
CA THR A 149 -3.44 2.57 -19.99
C THR A 149 -2.17 2.33 -20.78
N MET A 150 -1.12 1.90 -20.09
CA MET A 150 0.13 1.49 -20.71
C MET A 150 0.34 -0.01 -20.59
N GLY A 151 0.36 -0.71 -21.73
CA GLY A 151 0.61 -2.16 -21.79
C GLY A 151 -0.68 -2.99 -21.86
N PRO A 152 -0.63 -4.27 -21.44
CA PRO A 152 -1.79 -5.18 -21.51
C PRO A 152 -2.91 -4.78 -20.56
N VAL A 153 -4.16 -4.93 -21.02
CA VAL A 153 -5.36 -4.41 -20.37
C VAL A 153 -6.50 -5.43 -20.45
N LEU A 154 -7.33 -5.45 -19.42
CA LEU A 154 -8.65 -6.06 -19.42
C LEU A 154 -9.72 -4.98 -19.55
N HIS A 155 -10.68 -5.20 -20.44
CA HIS A 155 -11.83 -4.33 -20.64
C HIS A 155 -13.11 -5.10 -20.31
N SER A 156 -13.96 -4.49 -19.48
CA SER A 156 -15.35 -4.89 -19.28
C SER A 156 -16.30 -3.73 -19.46
N ASP A 157 -17.59 -4.05 -19.39
CA ASP A 157 -18.67 -3.08 -19.30
C ASP A 157 -18.59 -2.21 -18.03
N ALA A 158 -17.92 -2.69 -16.97
CA ALA A 158 -17.82 -1.99 -15.69
C ALA A 158 -16.61 -1.06 -15.61
N GLY A 159 -15.51 -1.39 -16.29
CA GLY A 159 -14.30 -0.57 -16.28
C GLY A 159 -13.15 -1.17 -17.08
N THR A 160 -12.06 -0.42 -17.13
CA THR A 160 -10.81 -0.82 -17.77
C THR A 160 -9.75 -1.02 -16.69
N MET A 161 -9.08 -2.17 -16.69
CA MET A 161 -8.10 -2.57 -15.69
C MET A 161 -6.74 -2.91 -16.36
N PRO A 162 -5.67 -2.17 -16.08
CA PRO A 162 -4.36 -2.49 -16.63
C PRO A 162 -3.68 -3.62 -15.84
N LEU A 163 -2.93 -4.45 -16.55
CA LEU A 163 -2.30 -5.65 -15.97
C LEU A 163 -0.87 -5.42 -15.49
N LEU A 164 -0.11 -4.55 -16.15
CA LEU A 164 1.31 -4.34 -15.85
C LEU A 164 1.60 -3.00 -15.18
N TYR A 165 1.10 -1.89 -15.73
CA TYR A 165 1.29 -0.56 -15.18
C TYR A 165 -0.04 -0.09 -14.58
N PRO A 166 -0.16 0.24 -13.29
CA PRO A 166 0.89 0.59 -12.31
C PRO A 166 1.46 -0.58 -11.48
N ASN A 167 1.04 -1.82 -11.74
CA ASN A 167 1.38 -2.98 -10.90
C ASN A 167 2.90 -3.22 -10.73
N ILE A 168 3.73 -2.99 -11.76
CA ILE A 168 5.19 -3.18 -11.67
C ILE A 168 5.83 -2.23 -10.64
N PRO A 169 5.67 -0.89 -10.73
CA PRO A 169 6.07 0.03 -9.67
C PRO A 169 5.52 -0.36 -8.29
N PHE A 170 4.26 -0.80 -8.22
CA PHE A 170 3.65 -1.19 -6.95
C PHE A 170 4.33 -2.42 -6.34
N GLY A 171 4.61 -3.45 -7.14
CA GLY A 171 5.40 -4.61 -6.76
C GLY A 171 6.82 -4.25 -6.32
N LEU A 172 7.46 -3.26 -6.96
CA LEU A 172 8.79 -2.80 -6.55
C LEU A 172 8.76 -2.16 -5.16
N PHE A 173 7.77 -1.31 -4.88
CA PHE A 173 7.52 -0.79 -3.53
C PHE A 173 7.36 -1.94 -2.52
N GLY A 174 6.47 -2.90 -2.78
CA GLY A 174 6.23 -4.03 -1.87
C GLY A 174 7.50 -4.84 -1.60
N ALA A 175 8.25 -5.15 -2.65
CA ALA A 175 9.49 -5.92 -2.55
C ALA A 175 10.58 -5.23 -1.72
N VAL A 176 10.83 -3.94 -1.97
CA VAL A 176 11.86 -3.19 -1.24
C VAL A 176 11.45 -3.00 0.22
N THR A 177 10.20 -2.63 0.47
CA THR A 177 9.69 -2.42 1.83
C THR A 177 9.69 -3.73 2.63
N ALA A 178 9.27 -4.84 2.04
CA ALA A 178 9.35 -6.17 2.68
C ALA A 178 10.81 -6.57 2.95
N PHE A 179 11.76 -6.23 2.06
CA PHE A 179 13.18 -6.45 2.32
C PHE A 179 13.65 -5.67 3.54
N LEU A 180 13.31 -4.38 3.64
CA LEU A 180 13.69 -3.52 4.77
C LEU A 180 13.10 -4.00 6.10
N ILE A 181 11.85 -4.46 6.11
CA ILE A 181 11.22 -5.07 7.30
C ILE A 181 11.97 -6.34 7.70
N GLY A 182 12.27 -7.21 6.74
CA GLY A 182 13.01 -8.45 6.97
C GLY A 182 14.51 -8.26 7.19
N TRP A 183 15.04 -7.04 7.09
CA TRP A 183 16.45 -6.75 7.36
C TRP A 183 16.62 -6.35 8.82
N THR A 184 16.75 -7.37 9.67
CA THR A 184 16.68 -7.21 11.11
C THR A 184 18.04 -7.06 11.78
N ASN A 185 18.03 -6.52 13.01
CA ASN A 185 19.15 -6.50 13.93
C ASN A 185 19.20 -7.80 14.77
N GLU A 186 20.12 -7.86 15.73
CA GLU A 186 20.30 -9.02 16.63
C GLU A 186 19.08 -9.30 17.52
N GLU A 187 18.26 -8.28 17.82
CA GLU A 187 16.99 -8.41 18.55
C GLU A 187 15.83 -8.87 17.65
N GLY A 188 16.08 -9.13 16.36
CA GLY A 188 15.04 -9.51 15.40
C GLY A 188 14.12 -8.35 14.98
N ARG A 189 14.49 -7.10 15.26
CA ARG A 189 13.73 -5.89 14.87
C ARG A 189 14.27 -5.31 13.56
N PRO A 190 13.43 -4.71 12.70
CA PRO A 190 13.90 -4.07 11.48
C PRO A 190 14.96 -3.01 11.79
N ARG A 191 16.07 -3.01 11.04
CA ARG A 191 17.20 -2.11 11.30
C ARG A 191 16.82 -0.63 11.15
N PHE A 192 15.86 -0.32 10.29
CA PHE A 192 15.39 1.05 10.12
C PHE A 192 14.70 1.62 11.37
N GLU A 193 14.23 0.78 12.31
CA GLU A 193 13.67 1.29 13.59
C GLU A 193 14.72 2.11 14.34
N ALA A 194 16.00 1.76 14.22
CA ALA A 194 17.11 2.46 14.89
C ALA A 194 17.35 3.89 14.38
N LEU A 195 16.73 4.30 13.26
CA LEU A 195 16.75 5.69 12.79
C LEU A 195 16.16 6.64 13.84
N LEU A 196 15.17 6.16 14.61
CA LEU A 196 14.46 6.97 15.62
C LEU A 196 14.39 6.30 16.99
N ALA A 197 14.12 4.99 17.02
CA ALA A 197 14.04 4.19 18.24
C ALA A 197 15.37 3.46 18.47
N LYS A 198 16.36 4.18 19.01
CA LYS A 198 17.71 3.64 19.30
C LYS A 198 17.66 2.39 20.20
N ALA A 199 18.65 1.53 20.01
CA ALA A 199 18.88 0.37 20.88
C ALA A 199 19.00 0.81 22.35
N GLY A 200 18.36 0.08 23.26
CA GLY A 200 18.36 0.37 24.70
C GLY A 200 17.23 1.27 25.20
N LEU A 201 16.33 1.79 24.34
CA LEU A 201 15.12 2.45 24.82
C LEU A 201 14.22 1.45 25.58
N PRO A 202 13.81 1.76 26.82
CA PRO A 202 12.92 0.89 27.57
C PRO A 202 11.57 0.76 26.86
N GLN A 203 10.90 -0.37 27.05
CA GLN A 203 9.52 -0.55 26.59
C GLN A 203 8.63 0.52 27.22
N GLY A 204 7.65 0.99 26.43
CA GLY A 204 6.72 2.04 26.82
C GLY A 204 6.36 2.96 25.66
N LEU A 205 5.42 3.87 25.93
CA LEU A 205 4.80 4.73 24.92
C LEU A 205 5.81 5.47 24.03
N LYS A 206 6.88 6.02 24.63
CA LYS A 206 7.92 6.73 23.88
C LYS A 206 8.59 5.84 22.82
N ARG A 207 8.93 4.60 23.18
CA ARG A 207 9.56 3.65 22.25
C ARG A 207 8.59 3.29 21.13
N ASP A 208 7.34 3.00 21.47
CA ASP A 208 6.32 2.62 20.48
C ASP A 208 6.01 3.74 19.49
N LEU A 209 5.92 4.99 19.96
CA LEU A 209 5.74 6.16 19.08
C LEU A 209 6.92 6.34 18.13
N LEU A 210 8.16 6.21 18.62
CA LEU A 210 9.36 6.34 17.77
C LEU A 210 9.47 5.21 16.76
N ARG A 211 9.09 3.98 17.13
CA ARG A 211 9.00 2.84 16.21
C ARG A 211 7.94 3.10 15.15
N ALA A 212 6.72 3.48 15.55
CA ALA A 212 5.65 3.81 14.62
C ALA A 212 6.09 4.90 13.63
N LEU A 213 6.77 5.96 14.11
CA LEU A 213 7.29 7.00 13.24
C LEU A 213 8.37 6.48 12.26
N ALA A 214 9.26 5.57 12.68
CA ALA A 214 10.25 4.98 11.77
C ALA A 214 9.59 4.14 10.67
N TRP A 215 8.52 3.43 10.99
CA TRP A 215 7.70 2.68 10.03
C TRP A 215 6.94 3.61 9.08
N VAL A 216 6.32 4.68 9.59
CA VAL A 216 5.67 5.73 8.79
C VAL A 216 6.65 6.34 7.79
N LEU A 217 7.84 6.74 8.24
CA LEU A 217 8.88 7.28 7.36
C LEU A 217 9.31 6.27 6.30
N THR A 218 9.55 5.02 6.69
CA THR A 218 9.99 3.98 5.77
C THR A 218 8.94 3.71 4.69
N PHE A 219 7.66 3.57 5.08
CA PHE A 219 6.57 3.38 4.13
C PHE A 219 6.40 4.59 3.21
N ASN A 220 6.37 5.81 3.76
CA ASN A 220 6.20 7.02 2.94
C ASN A 220 7.34 7.20 1.94
N VAL A 221 8.59 6.97 2.35
CA VAL A 221 9.76 7.12 1.48
C VAL A 221 9.77 6.04 0.40
N THR A 222 9.53 4.78 0.77
CA THR A 222 9.53 3.68 -0.20
C THR A 222 8.36 3.76 -1.18
N TYR A 223 7.16 4.13 -0.71
CA TYR A 223 6.01 4.37 -1.57
C TYR A 223 6.32 5.48 -2.57
N TRP A 224 6.85 6.60 -2.09
CA TRP A 224 7.18 7.73 -2.96
C TRP A 224 8.26 7.39 -3.99
N LEU A 225 9.34 6.72 -3.58
CA LEU A 225 10.48 6.45 -4.45
C LEU A 225 10.23 5.31 -5.45
N PHE A 226 9.50 4.26 -5.04
CA PHE A 226 9.38 3.04 -5.84
C PHE A 226 8.02 2.89 -6.53
N LEU A 227 6.99 3.61 -6.07
CA LEU A 227 5.70 3.71 -6.76
C LEU A 227 5.53 5.11 -7.38
N ILE A 228 5.38 6.15 -6.55
CA ILE A 228 4.94 7.47 -7.04
C ILE A 228 5.91 8.06 -8.08
N THR A 229 7.20 8.10 -7.77
CA THR A 229 8.19 8.73 -8.64
C THR A 229 8.25 8.06 -10.02
N PRO A 230 8.34 6.70 -10.13
CA PRO A 230 8.19 6.02 -11.40
C PRO A 230 6.88 6.34 -12.12
N MET A 231 5.74 6.36 -11.42
CA MET A 231 4.43 6.66 -11.99
C MET A 231 4.37 8.06 -12.60
N LEU A 232 4.86 9.07 -11.88
CA LEU A 232 4.90 10.45 -12.38
C LEU A 232 5.84 10.57 -13.58
N ILE A 233 7.06 10.03 -13.49
CA ILE A 233 8.03 10.09 -14.59
C ILE A 233 7.49 9.37 -15.83
N ILE A 234 6.89 8.19 -15.66
CA ILE A 234 6.41 7.40 -16.79
C ILE A 234 5.29 8.15 -17.50
N ARG A 235 4.32 8.69 -16.75
CA ARG A 235 3.24 9.48 -17.32
C ARG A 235 3.74 10.77 -17.98
N GLU A 236 4.65 11.51 -17.36
CA GLU A 236 5.16 12.77 -17.92
C GLU A 236 6.01 12.58 -19.18
N VAL A 237 6.74 11.45 -19.30
CA VAL A 237 7.64 11.21 -20.43
C VAL A 237 6.95 10.47 -21.58
N TRP A 238 6.02 9.56 -21.28
CA TRP A 238 5.41 8.65 -22.27
C TRP A 238 3.88 8.64 -22.26
N GLY A 239 3.22 9.36 -21.35
CA GLY A 239 1.77 9.38 -21.24
C GLY A 239 1.10 10.42 -22.13
N ASP A 240 -0.14 10.13 -22.52
CA ASP A 240 -0.96 11.04 -23.29
C ASP A 240 -1.71 12.03 -22.39
N PRO A 241 -2.00 13.26 -22.86
CA PRO A 241 -2.85 14.18 -22.11
C PRO A 241 -4.26 13.62 -21.91
N SER A 242 -4.80 13.74 -20.70
CA SER A 242 -6.18 13.31 -20.38
C SER A 242 -7.01 14.48 -19.87
N SER A 243 -8.23 14.64 -20.41
CA SER A 243 -9.18 15.63 -19.90
C SER A 243 -9.92 15.16 -18.64
N LEU A 244 -9.93 13.86 -18.37
CA LEU A 244 -10.64 13.24 -17.24
C LEU A 244 -9.73 13.13 -16.01
N VAL A 245 -8.43 12.92 -16.23
CA VAL A 245 -7.42 12.95 -15.18
C VAL A 245 -6.33 13.93 -15.63
N PRO A 246 -6.54 15.26 -15.47
CA PRO A 246 -5.64 16.29 -15.97
C PRO A 246 -4.24 16.20 -15.38
#